data_AF-A0A950V6F4-F1
#
_entry.id   AF-A0A950V6F4-F1
#
_cell.length_a   1.000
_cell.length_b   1.000
_cell.length_c   1.000
_cell.angle_alpha   90.00
_cell.angle_beta   90.00
_cell.angle_gamma   90.00
#
_symmetry.space_group_name_H-M   'P 1'
#
loop_
_entity.id
_entity.type
_entity.pdbx_description
1 polymer ?
#
loop_
_entity_poly.entity_id
_entity_poly.type
_entity_poly.pdbx_seq_one_letter_code
_entity_poly.pdbx_strand_id
1 'polypeptide(L)'
;MNESQRSRLVSAARGLTFASSAAIVVGIAPSQIFLGLALAALLASREKLSLPPIKLPLALFLLGTLIAVCLSGDPRAGFPQVKKIYVFSQLVVAYTLLRTTKVARWLVLTWAAFGAASALLGVVQFAIKLHRIHALHRDFYSAYMAARITGFMSHWYTFSVEEMLVLLMLGAFLFFSPVARRHIWIWTAVAMTMALGVVLAETRAVWIATVIGAIYLVWRWRPWLTAAIPVLVIAGLLLAPRTLRERAISIVKPGR
;
A
#
# COMPACT_ATOMS: atom_id res chain seq x y z
N MET A 1 31.20 -13.45 19.38
CA MET A 1 29.75 -13.38 19.66
C MET A 1 29.27 -14.78 19.88
N ASN A 2 28.73 -15.06 21.07
CA ASN A 2 28.31 -16.42 21.42
C ASN A 2 27.00 -16.77 20.69
N GLU A 3 26.73 -18.06 20.49
CA GLU A 3 25.57 -18.52 19.71
C GLU A 3 24.23 -18.01 20.26
N SER A 4 24.10 -17.95 21.60
CA SER A 4 22.96 -17.35 22.30
C SER A 4 22.76 -15.86 21.95
N GLN A 5 23.84 -15.07 21.91
CA GLN A 5 23.77 -13.64 21.54
C GLN A 5 23.36 -13.46 20.08
N ARG A 6 23.92 -14.27 19.17
CA ARG A 6 23.53 -14.27 17.76
C ARG A 6 22.06 -14.60 17.57
N SER A 7 21.56 -15.65 18.23
CA SER A 7 20.16 -16.06 18.17
C SER A 7 19.19 -14.96 18.64
N ARG A 8 19.54 -14.25 19.71
CA ARG A 8 18.77 -13.09 20.20
C ARG A 8 18.74 -11.96 19.19
N LEU A 9 19.88 -11.61 18.59
CA LEU A 9 19.95 -10.55 17.58
C LEU A 9 19.14 -10.89 16.33
N VAL A 10 19.19 -12.14 15.84
CA VAL A 10 18.37 -12.57 14.70
C VAL A 10 16.88 -12.51 15.03
N SER A 11 16.49 -12.90 16.26
CA SER A 11 15.10 -12.83 16.71
C SER A 11 14.61 -11.39 16.82
N ALA A 12 15.43 -10.50 17.36
CA ALA A 12 15.15 -9.06 17.41
C ALA A 12 15.03 -8.48 15.99
N ALA A 13 15.97 -8.80 15.09
CA ALA A 13 15.93 -8.35 13.70
C ALA A 13 14.65 -8.82 12.99
N ARG A 14 14.21 -10.07 13.21
CA ARG A 14 12.93 -10.58 12.69
C ARG A 14 11.74 -9.76 13.19
N GLY A 15 11.66 -9.53 14.50
CA GLY A 15 10.59 -8.73 15.12
C GLY A 15 10.56 -7.29 14.59
N LEU A 16 11.72 -6.64 14.49
CA LEU A 16 11.86 -5.29 13.96
C LEU A 16 11.52 -5.21 12.46
N THR A 17 11.89 -6.22 11.68
CA THR A 17 11.54 -6.30 10.25
C THR A 17 10.02 -6.45 10.07
N PHE A 18 9.39 -7.29 10.90
CA PHE A 18 7.94 -7.42 10.91
C PHE A 18 7.28 -6.09 11.31
N ALA A 19 7.75 -5.45 12.39
CA ALA A 19 7.25 -4.17 12.86
C ALA A 19 7.40 -3.07 11.81
N SER A 20 8.54 -2.98 11.14
CA SER A 20 8.78 -2.05 10.02
C SER A 20 7.79 -2.29 8.87
N SER A 21 7.63 -3.56 8.47
CA SER A 21 6.70 -3.96 7.41
C SER A 21 5.27 -3.60 7.77
N ALA A 22 4.83 -3.87 9.00
CA ALA A 22 3.49 -3.57 9.47
C ALA A 22 3.23 -2.07 9.62
N ALA A 23 4.19 -1.34 10.20
CA ALA A 23 4.07 0.08 10.51
C ALA A 23 4.01 0.97 9.27
N ILE A 24 4.40 0.47 8.09
CA ILE A 24 4.31 1.27 6.85
C ILE A 24 2.89 1.73 6.59
N VAL A 25 1.87 0.98 7.04
CA VAL A 25 0.45 1.33 6.84
C VAL A 25 -0.03 2.45 7.78
N VAL A 26 0.74 2.68 8.86
CA VAL A 26 0.44 3.72 9.84
C VAL A 26 1.28 4.97 9.58
N GLY A 27 2.52 4.81 9.11
CA GLY A 27 3.35 5.93 8.72
C GLY A 27 4.74 5.54 8.24
N ILE A 28 5.29 6.38 7.36
CA ILE A 28 6.63 6.20 6.79
C ILE A 28 7.72 6.29 7.87
N ALA A 29 7.62 7.28 8.77
CA ALA A 29 8.61 7.51 9.82
C ALA A 29 8.79 6.31 10.79
N PRO A 30 7.73 5.79 11.46
CA PRO A 30 7.89 4.62 12.33
C PRO A 30 8.40 3.39 11.56
N SER A 31 7.91 3.18 10.33
CA SER A 31 8.39 2.08 9.49
C SER A 31 9.90 2.17 9.21
N GLN A 32 10.40 3.36 8.88
CA GLN A 32 11.82 3.60 8.60
C GLN A 32 12.71 3.53 9.85
N ILE A 33 12.22 3.91 11.02
CA ILE A 33 12.93 3.74 12.30
C ILE A 33 13.12 2.25 12.59
N PHE A 34 12.04 1.46 12.51
CA PHE A 34 12.14 0.02 12.71
C PHE A 34 13.02 -0.67 11.66
N LEU A 35 12.99 -0.19 10.41
CA LEU A 35 13.88 -0.68 9.35
C LEU A 35 15.36 -0.47 9.73
N GLY A 36 15.70 0.68 10.31
CA GLY A 36 17.07 1.01 10.67
C GLY A 36 17.58 0.12 11.77
N LEU A 37 16.74 -0.07 12.80
CA LEU A 37 17.01 -1.00 13.89
C LEU A 37 17.09 -2.45 13.40
N ALA A 38 16.21 -2.87 12.49
CA ALA A 38 16.21 -4.21 11.90
C ALA A 38 17.51 -4.46 11.11
N LEU A 39 17.93 -3.50 10.30
CA LEU A 39 19.14 -3.58 9.49
C LEU A 39 20.39 -3.61 10.40
N ALA A 40 20.44 -2.75 11.42
CA ALA A 40 21.54 -2.76 12.40
C ALA A 40 21.62 -4.10 13.14
N ALA A 41 20.50 -4.64 13.61
CA ALA A 41 20.45 -5.94 14.28
C ALA A 41 20.85 -7.09 13.34
N LEU A 42 20.41 -7.05 12.07
CA LEU A 42 20.77 -8.05 11.06
C LEU A 42 22.28 -8.04 10.78
N LEU A 43 22.87 -6.86 10.55
CA LEU A 43 24.31 -6.72 10.30
C LEU A 43 25.13 -7.12 11.52
N ALA A 44 24.70 -6.72 12.74
CA ALA A 44 25.36 -7.12 13.98
C ALA A 44 25.31 -8.65 14.21
N SER A 45 24.22 -9.30 13.80
CA SER A 45 24.07 -10.76 13.91
C SER A 45 24.98 -11.56 12.96
N ARG A 46 25.53 -10.91 11.92
CA ARG A 46 26.31 -11.54 10.83
C ARG A 46 25.58 -12.70 10.14
N GLU A 47 24.25 -12.65 10.12
CA GLU A 47 23.44 -13.64 9.41
C GLU A 47 23.65 -13.53 7.89
N LYS A 48 23.58 -14.65 7.18
CA LYS A 48 23.75 -14.66 5.72
C LYS A 48 22.63 -13.87 5.05
N LEU A 49 23.01 -12.76 4.41
CA LEU A 49 22.09 -11.92 3.65
C LEU A 49 21.56 -12.67 2.43
N SER A 50 20.26 -12.56 2.21
CA SER A 50 19.57 -13.15 1.07
C SER A 50 18.88 -12.03 0.30
N LEU A 51 19.05 -12.02 -1.02
CA LEU A 51 18.39 -11.05 -1.91
C LEU A 51 17.36 -11.76 -2.78
N PRO A 52 16.22 -11.10 -3.08
CA PRO A 52 15.24 -11.66 -4.01
C PRO A 52 15.84 -11.82 -5.42
N PRO A 53 15.24 -12.66 -6.29
CA PRO A 53 15.70 -12.93 -7.67
C PRO A 53 15.61 -11.71 -8.62
N ILE A 54 15.43 -10.51 -8.09
CA ILE A 54 15.44 -9.22 -8.81
C ILE A 54 16.71 -8.41 -8.49
N LYS A 55 17.75 -9.03 -7.91
CA LYS A 55 18.98 -8.36 -7.47
C LYS A 55 19.70 -7.58 -8.58
N LEU A 56 19.71 -8.10 -9.81
CA LEU A 56 20.39 -7.45 -10.94
C LEU A 56 19.62 -6.21 -11.42
N PRO A 57 18.33 -6.29 -11.77
CA PRO A 57 17.54 -5.09 -12.08
C PRO A 57 17.58 -4.05 -10.96
N LEU A 58 17.51 -4.49 -9.70
CA LEU A 58 17.59 -3.60 -8.55
C LEU A 58 18.95 -2.90 -8.47
N ALA A 59 20.05 -3.65 -8.61
CA ALA A 59 21.40 -3.08 -8.59
C ALA A 59 21.59 -2.08 -9.74
N LEU A 60 21.14 -2.41 -10.96
CA LEU A 60 21.21 -1.51 -12.11
C LEU A 60 20.39 -0.24 -11.88
N PHE A 61 19.19 -0.35 -11.30
CA PHE A 61 18.37 0.81 -10.96
C PHE A 61 19.04 1.72 -9.92
N LEU A 62 19.59 1.14 -8.85
CA LEU A 62 20.26 1.89 -7.79
C LEU A 62 21.55 2.54 -8.30
N LEU A 63 22.39 1.80 -9.03
CA LEU A 63 23.62 2.33 -9.63
C LEU A 63 23.32 3.39 -10.68
N GLY A 64 22.34 3.15 -11.55
CA GLY A 64 21.89 4.12 -12.55
C GLY A 64 21.40 5.41 -11.89
N THR A 65 20.69 5.33 -10.77
CA THR A 65 20.27 6.50 -9.99
C THR A 65 21.47 7.29 -9.47
N LEU A 66 22.48 6.61 -8.90
CA LEU A 66 23.68 7.26 -8.39
C LEU A 66 24.50 7.91 -9.53
N ILE A 67 24.67 7.20 -10.64
CA ILE A 67 25.36 7.72 -11.83
C ILE A 67 24.62 8.95 -12.38
N ALA A 68 23.29 8.90 -12.49
CA ALA A 68 22.49 10.02 -12.96
C ALA A 68 22.64 11.26 -12.06
N VAL A 69 22.70 11.08 -10.73
CA VAL A 69 22.94 12.19 -9.80
C VAL A 69 24.37 12.74 -9.93
N CYS A 70 25.37 11.87 -10.08
CA CYS A 70 26.77 12.29 -10.26
C CYS A 70 27.01 13.04 -11.58
N LEU A 71 26.30 12.67 -12.65
CA LEU A 71 26.40 13.30 -13.96
C LEU A 71 25.43 14.48 -14.16
N SER A 72 24.55 14.74 -13.18
CA SER A 72 23.61 15.86 -13.22
C SER A 72 24.35 17.19 -13.10
N GLY A 73 23.89 18.21 -13.83
CA GLY A 73 24.40 19.59 -13.69
C GLY A 73 24.13 20.21 -12.32
N ASP A 74 23.17 19.67 -11.56
CA ASP A 74 22.96 19.96 -10.14
C ASP A 74 22.80 18.65 -9.33
N PRO A 75 23.89 18.12 -8.78
CA PRO A 75 23.84 16.91 -7.95
C PRO A 75 23.11 17.11 -6.61
N ARG A 76 23.05 18.34 -6.09
CA ARG A 76 22.42 18.60 -4.78
C ARG A 76 20.91 18.40 -4.86
N ALA A 77 20.30 18.75 -6.00
CA ALA A 77 18.90 18.48 -6.28
C ALA A 77 18.54 16.98 -6.26
N GLY A 78 19.52 16.09 -6.53
CA GLY A 78 19.34 14.64 -6.52
C GLY A 78 19.49 13.96 -5.13
N PHE A 79 19.92 14.71 -4.11
CA PHE A 79 20.20 14.15 -2.79
C PHE A 79 18.97 13.51 -2.10
N PRO A 80 17.73 14.05 -2.22
CA PRO A 80 16.54 13.40 -1.69
C PRO A 80 16.30 11.99 -2.28
N GLN A 81 16.64 11.77 -3.55
CA GLN A 81 16.48 10.50 -4.25
C GLN A 81 17.49 9.47 -3.72
N VAL A 82 18.73 9.90 -3.48
CA VAL A 82 19.76 9.06 -2.85
C VAL A 82 19.32 8.61 -1.46
N LYS A 83 18.75 9.50 -0.64
CA LYS A 83 18.21 9.12 0.67
C LYS A 83 17.11 8.06 0.58
N LYS A 84 16.28 8.09 -0.46
CA LYS A 84 15.22 7.08 -0.66
C LYS A 84 15.75 5.68 -1.00
N ILE A 85 17.01 5.56 -1.42
CA ILE A 85 17.66 4.25 -1.65
C ILE A 85 17.62 3.39 -0.36
N TYR A 86 17.66 4.05 0.80
CA TYR A 86 17.53 3.39 2.09
C TYR A 86 16.31 2.46 2.20
N VAL A 87 15.17 2.82 1.60
CA VAL A 87 13.93 2.02 1.68
C VAL A 87 14.09 0.65 1.00
N PHE A 88 14.99 0.52 0.02
CA PHE A 88 15.26 -0.79 -0.61
C PHE A 88 15.95 -1.78 0.34
N SER A 89 16.53 -1.33 1.45
CA SER A 89 16.99 -2.23 2.51
C SER A 89 15.87 -3.09 3.09
N GLN A 90 14.61 -2.63 3.00
CA GLN A 90 13.42 -3.40 3.35
C GLN A 90 13.38 -4.75 2.62
N LEU A 91 13.76 -4.79 1.34
CA LEU A 91 13.81 -6.03 0.56
C LEU A 91 14.84 -7.02 1.14
N VAL A 92 15.99 -6.50 1.57
CA VAL A 92 17.07 -7.31 2.16
C VAL A 92 16.61 -7.91 3.48
N VAL A 93 16.11 -7.08 4.40
CA VAL A 93 15.69 -7.54 5.72
C VAL A 93 14.47 -8.46 5.63
N ALA A 94 13.45 -8.11 4.84
CA ALA A 94 12.23 -8.90 4.71
C ALA A 94 12.50 -10.25 4.05
N TYR A 95 13.25 -10.28 2.93
CA TYR A 95 13.57 -11.54 2.24
C TYR A 95 14.52 -12.43 3.04
N THR A 96 15.44 -11.83 3.81
CA THR A 96 16.35 -12.59 4.66
C THR A 96 15.62 -13.19 5.87
N LEU A 97 14.73 -12.44 6.52
CA LEU A 97 14.24 -12.77 7.85
C LEU A 97 12.79 -13.30 7.89
N LEU A 98 11.93 -12.88 6.95
CA LEU A 98 10.50 -13.20 6.95
C LEU A 98 10.18 -14.34 5.95
N ARG A 99 10.72 -15.54 6.21
CA ARG A 99 10.66 -16.66 5.25
C ARG A 99 9.47 -17.61 5.40
N THR A 100 8.69 -17.48 6.47
CA THR A 100 7.62 -18.45 6.75
C THR A 100 6.26 -17.95 6.25
N THR A 101 5.45 -18.88 5.73
CA THR A 101 4.07 -18.61 5.30
C THR A 101 3.21 -18.08 6.45
N LYS A 102 3.47 -18.55 7.69
CA LYS A 102 2.81 -18.04 8.90
C LYS A 102 3.05 -16.54 9.08
N VAL A 103 4.29 -16.07 8.92
CA VAL A 103 4.64 -14.65 9.05
C VAL A 103 4.04 -13.82 7.92
N ALA A 104 4.12 -14.30 6.67
CA ALA A 104 3.49 -13.63 5.54
C ALA A 104 1.98 -13.46 5.74
N ARG A 105 1.30 -14.50 6.25
CA ARG A 105 -0.11 -14.42 6.62
C ARG A 105 -0.36 -13.35 7.67
N TRP A 106 0.42 -13.35 8.76
CA TRP A 106 0.26 -12.35 9.82
C TRP A 106 0.49 -10.93 9.32
N LEU A 107 1.46 -10.69 8.42
CA LEU A 107 1.65 -9.38 7.81
C LEU A 107 0.41 -8.92 7.04
N VAL A 108 -0.16 -9.77 6.18
CA VAL A 108 -1.36 -9.42 5.41
C VAL A 108 -2.53 -9.10 6.34
N LEU A 109 -2.71 -9.89 7.42
CA LEU A 109 -3.77 -9.63 8.39
C LEU A 109 -3.53 -8.33 9.19
N THR A 110 -2.28 -8.05 9.56
CA THR A 110 -1.92 -6.81 10.25
C THR A 110 -2.11 -5.60 9.33
N TRP A 111 -1.70 -5.70 8.06
CA TRP A 111 -1.96 -4.66 7.07
C TRP A 111 -3.45 -4.44 6.88
N ALA A 112 -4.24 -5.50 6.73
CA ALA A 112 -5.69 -5.40 6.60
C ALA A 112 -6.34 -4.71 7.82
N ALA A 113 -5.87 -5.01 9.04
CA ALA A 113 -6.35 -4.35 10.24
C ALA A 113 -6.00 -2.86 10.28
N PHE A 114 -4.75 -2.49 9.99
CA PHE A 114 -4.32 -1.09 9.95
C PHE A 114 -4.95 -0.31 8.80
N GLY A 115 -5.09 -0.94 7.63
CA GLY A 115 -5.78 -0.37 6.47
C GLY A 115 -7.24 -0.09 6.80
N ALA A 116 -7.99 -1.07 7.33
CA ALA A 116 -9.37 -0.82 7.75
C ALA A 116 -9.47 0.30 8.80
N ALA A 117 -8.55 0.38 9.77
CA ALA A 117 -8.51 1.49 10.72
C ALA A 117 -8.22 2.85 10.04
N SER A 118 -7.28 2.89 9.10
CA SER A 118 -6.92 4.07 8.31
C SER A 118 -8.10 4.53 7.43
N ALA A 119 -8.80 3.59 6.80
CA ALA A 119 -9.99 3.83 6.00
C ALA A 119 -11.16 4.35 6.85
N LEU A 120 -11.41 3.78 8.04
CA LEU A 120 -12.41 4.29 8.99
C LEU A 120 -12.10 5.73 9.40
N LEU A 121 -10.83 6.02 9.73
CA LEU A 121 -10.39 7.39 10.00
C LEU A 121 -10.63 8.29 8.77
N GLY A 122 -10.36 7.80 7.56
CA GLY A 122 -10.66 8.48 6.31
C GLY A 122 -12.15 8.79 6.14
N VAL A 123 -13.05 7.87 6.48
CA VAL A 123 -14.51 8.08 6.47
C VAL A 123 -14.91 9.19 7.46
N VAL A 124 -14.33 9.17 8.67
CA VAL A 124 -14.58 10.24 9.67
C VAL A 124 -14.05 11.59 9.16
N GLN A 125 -12.84 11.62 8.60
CA GLN A 125 -12.27 12.82 7.96
C GLN A 125 -13.17 13.34 6.83
N PHE A 126 -13.75 12.44 6.04
CA PHE A 126 -14.68 12.78 4.97
C PHE A 126 -15.96 13.44 5.53
N ALA A 127 -16.60 12.82 6.52
CA ALA A 127 -17.82 13.35 7.12
C ALA A 127 -17.63 14.76 7.71
N ILE A 128 -16.54 14.98 8.44
CA ILE A 128 -16.19 16.30 8.99
C ILE A 128 -16.02 17.34 7.89
N LYS A 129 -15.35 16.98 6.79
CA LYS A 129 -15.12 17.88 5.65
C LYS A 129 -16.42 18.17 4.91
N LEU A 130 -17.25 17.15 4.70
CA LEU A 130 -18.56 17.30 4.05
C LEU A 130 -19.45 18.28 4.82
N HIS A 131 -19.53 18.13 6.16
CA HIS A 131 -20.27 19.07 7.01
C HIS A 131 -19.75 20.51 6.91
N ARG A 132 -18.42 20.70 6.89
CA ARG A 132 -17.82 22.04 6.73
C ARG A 132 -18.11 22.67 5.37
N ILE A 133 -18.04 21.88 4.30
CA ILE A 133 -18.33 22.33 2.94
C ILE A 133 -19.80 22.77 2.82
N HIS A 134 -20.73 21.95 3.34
CA HIS A 134 -22.15 22.28 3.34
C HIS A 134 -22.45 23.55 4.15
N ALA A 135 -21.84 23.71 5.33
CA ALA A 135 -22.01 24.91 6.15
C ALA A 135 -21.52 26.19 5.43
N LEU A 136 -20.45 26.08 4.64
CA LEU A 136 -19.83 27.19 3.93
C LEU A 136 -20.44 27.47 2.54
N HIS A 137 -21.47 26.72 2.12
CA HIS A 137 -22.12 26.82 0.79
C HIS A 137 -21.13 26.85 -0.38
N ARG A 138 -19.97 26.19 -0.22
CA ARG A 138 -18.96 26.10 -1.27
C ARG A 138 -19.27 24.93 -2.19
N ASP A 139 -18.84 25.06 -3.45
CA ASP A 139 -18.86 23.94 -4.38
C ASP A 139 -18.07 22.75 -3.79
N PHE A 140 -18.74 21.60 -3.68
CA PHE A 140 -18.18 20.41 -3.05
C PHE A 140 -16.92 19.94 -3.75
N TYR A 141 -16.92 19.95 -5.09
CA TYR A 141 -15.84 19.37 -5.88
C TYR A 141 -14.53 20.13 -5.67
N SER A 142 -14.56 21.45 -5.83
CA SER A 142 -13.38 22.32 -5.67
C SER A 142 -12.85 22.28 -4.23
N ALA A 143 -13.73 22.39 -3.24
CA ALA A 143 -13.36 22.39 -1.83
C ALA A 143 -12.80 21.03 -1.36
N TYR A 144 -13.41 19.92 -1.78
CA TYR A 144 -12.96 18.60 -1.40
C TYR A 144 -11.64 18.21 -2.09
N MET A 145 -11.43 18.62 -3.35
CA MET A 145 -10.18 18.34 -4.06
C MET A 145 -8.96 19.03 -3.47
N ALA A 146 -9.15 20.23 -2.92
CA ALA A 146 -8.08 20.95 -2.24
C ALA A 146 -7.60 20.23 -0.97
N ALA A 147 -8.49 19.51 -0.27
CA ALA A 147 -8.20 18.88 1.00
C ALA A 147 -8.81 17.47 1.11
N ARG A 148 -8.33 16.54 0.28
CA ARG A 148 -8.77 15.13 0.30
C ARG A 148 -8.42 14.41 1.61
N ILE A 149 -9.10 13.29 1.86
CA ILE A 149 -8.81 12.42 3.02
C ILE A 149 -7.41 11.80 2.91
N THR A 150 -6.82 11.52 4.07
CA THR A 150 -5.46 10.98 4.15
C THR A 150 -5.32 9.80 5.11
N GLY A 151 -6.37 9.44 5.86
CA GLY A 151 -6.28 8.37 6.86
C GLY A 151 -5.17 8.68 7.86
N PHE A 152 -4.28 7.71 8.12
CA PHE A 152 -3.07 7.92 8.92
C PHE A 152 -1.94 8.68 8.20
N MET A 153 -1.98 8.74 6.87
CA MET A 153 -0.94 9.39 6.09
C MET A 153 -1.08 10.91 6.08
N SER A 154 0.00 11.60 5.70
CA SER A 154 -0.01 13.05 5.51
C SER A 154 -0.45 13.48 4.10
N HIS A 155 -0.42 12.56 3.13
CA HIS A 155 -0.71 12.87 1.73
C HIS A 155 -1.74 11.90 1.14
N TRP A 156 -2.75 12.46 0.47
CA TRP A 156 -3.89 11.74 -0.10
C TRP A 156 -3.46 10.65 -1.10
N TYR A 157 -2.42 10.91 -1.89
CA TYR A 157 -1.94 9.95 -2.89
C TYR A 157 -1.28 8.72 -2.23
N THR A 158 -0.48 8.93 -1.18
CA THR A 158 0.14 7.85 -0.42
C THR A 158 -0.91 6.98 0.23
N PHE A 159 -1.87 7.61 0.92
CA PHE A 159 -3.04 6.93 1.49
C PHE A 159 -3.77 6.07 0.45
N SER A 160 -4.10 6.64 -0.71
CA SER A 160 -4.85 5.95 -1.76
C SER A 160 -4.10 4.72 -2.30
N VAL A 161 -2.82 4.87 -2.63
CA VAL A 161 -2.01 3.78 -3.19
C VAL A 161 -1.82 2.67 -2.17
N GLU A 162 -1.58 3.03 -0.92
CA GLU A 162 -1.37 2.07 0.15
C GLU A 162 -2.65 1.28 0.48
N GLU A 163 -3.79 1.95 0.62
CA GLU A 163 -5.09 1.30 0.80
C GLU A 163 -5.38 0.32 -0.35
N MET A 164 -5.15 0.73 -1.60
CA MET A 164 -5.28 -0.14 -2.75
C MET A 164 -4.37 -1.38 -2.63
N LEU A 165 -3.09 -1.21 -2.31
CA LEU A 165 -2.15 -2.32 -2.20
C LEU A 165 -2.58 -3.31 -1.11
N VAL A 166 -2.98 -2.81 0.06
CA VAL A 166 -3.45 -3.67 1.15
C VAL A 166 -4.76 -4.36 0.79
N LEU A 167 -5.68 -3.66 0.11
CA LEU A 167 -6.95 -4.23 -0.34
C LEU A 167 -6.72 -5.37 -1.34
N LEU A 168 -5.80 -5.20 -2.28
CA LEU A 168 -5.42 -6.24 -3.24
C LEU A 168 -4.71 -7.41 -2.54
N MET A 169 -3.85 -7.16 -1.55
CA MET A 169 -3.22 -8.22 -0.76
C MET A 169 -4.24 -9.02 0.06
N LEU A 170 -5.22 -8.34 0.66
CA LEU A 170 -6.34 -9.00 1.34
C LEU A 170 -7.16 -9.81 0.32
N GLY A 171 -7.50 -9.25 -0.82
CA GLY A 171 -8.22 -9.95 -1.90
C GLY A 171 -7.49 -11.22 -2.36
N ALA A 172 -6.16 -11.14 -2.55
CA ALA A 172 -5.34 -12.30 -2.84
C ALA A 172 -5.41 -13.35 -1.71
N PHE A 173 -5.34 -12.93 -0.45
CA PHE A 173 -5.51 -13.84 0.68
C PHE A 173 -6.89 -14.51 0.68
N LEU A 174 -7.97 -13.80 0.38
CA LEU A 174 -9.33 -14.35 0.34
C LEU A 174 -9.55 -15.36 -0.79
N PHE A 175 -9.02 -15.08 -1.98
CA PHE A 175 -9.19 -15.95 -3.14
C PHE A 175 -8.35 -17.22 -3.05
N PHE A 176 -7.11 -17.11 -2.54
CA PHE A 176 -6.14 -18.21 -2.60
C PHE A 176 -5.90 -18.95 -1.27
N SER A 177 -6.42 -18.48 -0.14
CA SER A 177 -6.25 -19.15 1.17
C SER A 177 -7.52 -19.90 1.60
N PRO A 178 -7.48 -21.24 1.79
CA PRO A 178 -8.61 -21.98 2.36
C PRO A 178 -9.00 -21.52 3.76
N VAL A 179 -8.02 -21.11 4.57
CA VAL A 179 -8.22 -20.65 5.96
C VAL A 179 -9.06 -19.37 6.02
N ALA A 180 -8.97 -18.51 4.99
CA ALA A 180 -9.74 -17.29 4.91
C ALA A 180 -11.26 -17.54 4.84
N ARG A 181 -11.67 -18.66 4.24
CA ARG A 181 -13.09 -19.00 4.01
C ARG A 181 -13.87 -19.14 5.31
N ARG A 182 -13.23 -19.56 6.40
CA ARG A 182 -13.88 -19.74 7.71
C ARG A 182 -14.45 -18.43 8.27
N HIS A 183 -13.82 -17.30 7.96
CA HIS A 183 -14.22 -15.98 8.45
C HIS A 183 -14.40 -14.98 7.30
N ILE A 184 -14.90 -15.47 6.15
CA ILE A 184 -15.01 -14.69 4.92
C ILE A 184 -15.86 -13.43 5.11
N TRP A 185 -16.91 -13.48 5.93
CA TRP A 185 -17.77 -12.33 6.23
C TRP A 185 -17.00 -11.18 6.88
N ILE A 186 -16.15 -11.49 7.87
CA ILE A 186 -15.32 -10.49 8.56
C ILE A 186 -14.37 -9.85 7.56
N TRP A 187 -13.67 -10.66 6.76
CA TRP A 187 -12.72 -10.12 5.79
C TRP A 187 -13.38 -9.36 4.66
N THR A 188 -14.61 -9.73 4.28
CA THR A 188 -15.39 -8.98 3.30
C THR A 188 -15.79 -7.62 3.87
N ALA A 189 -16.21 -7.54 5.13
CA ALA A 189 -16.49 -6.27 5.80
C ALA A 189 -15.26 -5.35 5.90
N VAL A 190 -14.09 -5.94 6.20
CA VAL A 190 -12.79 -5.25 6.20
C VAL A 190 -12.47 -4.72 4.79
N ALA A 191 -12.57 -5.57 3.77
CA ALA A 191 -12.32 -5.19 2.38
C ALA A 191 -13.29 -4.10 1.89
N MET A 192 -14.56 -4.16 2.27
CA MET A 192 -15.56 -3.14 1.92
C MET A 192 -15.25 -1.79 2.56
N THR A 193 -14.83 -1.79 3.83
CA THR A 193 -14.40 -0.57 4.54
C THR A 193 -13.21 0.09 3.84
N MET A 194 -12.22 -0.71 3.44
CA MET A 194 -11.05 -0.23 2.69
C MET A 194 -11.41 0.27 1.30
N ALA A 195 -12.25 -0.47 0.56
CA ALA A 195 -12.75 -0.06 -0.75
C ALA A 195 -13.49 1.28 -0.68
N LEU A 196 -14.28 1.50 0.37
CA LEU A 196 -14.91 2.79 0.63
C LEU A 196 -13.86 3.89 0.83
N GLY A 197 -12.80 3.64 1.60
CA GLY A 197 -11.66 4.55 1.75
C GLY A 197 -11.01 4.93 0.41
N VAL A 198 -10.74 3.94 -0.45
CA VAL A 198 -10.18 4.16 -1.80
C VAL A 198 -11.10 5.02 -2.68
N VAL A 199 -12.41 4.77 -2.63
CA VAL A 199 -13.39 5.57 -3.37
C VAL A 199 -13.43 7.00 -2.85
N LEU A 200 -13.54 7.19 -1.54
CA LEU A 200 -13.59 8.52 -0.92
C LEU A 200 -12.29 9.31 -1.12
N ALA A 201 -11.15 8.65 -1.31
CA ALA A 201 -9.88 9.31 -1.58
C ALA A 201 -9.82 10.01 -2.95
N GLU A 202 -10.75 9.69 -3.85
CA GLU A 202 -10.95 10.46 -5.10
C GLU A 202 -9.69 10.55 -5.98
N THR A 203 -8.95 9.44 -6.05
CA THR A 203 -7.70 9.30 -6.82
C THR A 203 -7.92 8.43 -8.04
N ARG A 204 -8.17 9.06 -9.19
CA ARG A 204 -8.52 8.39 -10.47
C ARG A 204 -7.53 7.29 -10.87
N ALA A 205 -6.23 7.58 -10.83
CA ALA A 205 -5.20 6.61 -11.20
C ALA A 205 -5.21 5.37 -10.30
N VAL A 206 -5.50 5.55 -9.01
CA VAL A 206 -5.61 4.46 -8.05
C VAL A 206 -6.87 3.64 -8.30
N TRP A 207 -8.00 4.26 -8.62
CA TRP A 207 -9.21 3.49 -8.98
C TRP A 207 -8.96 2.56 -10.17
N ILE A 208 -8.34 3.08 -11.23
CA ILE A 208 -7.98 2.28 -12.41
C ILE A 208 -7.05 1.12 -12.00
N ALA A 209 -6.01 1.42 -11.22
CA ALA A 209 -5.05 0.41 -10.77
C ALA A 209 -5.70 -0.65 -9.85
N THR A 210 -6.62 -0.27 -8.96
CA THR A 210 -7.41 -1.18 -8.12
C THR A 210 -8.25 -2.12 -8.97
N VAL A 211 -8.94 -1.58 -9.99
CA VAL A 211 -9.76 -2.39 -10.91
C VAL A 211 -8.87 -3.36 -11.70
N ILE A 212 -7.78 -2.90 -12.30
CA ILE A 212 -6.84 -3.77 -13.03
C ILE A 212 -6.28 -4.86 -12.12
N GLY A 213 -5.87 -4.52 -10.90
CA GLY A 213 -5.38 -5.47 -9.90
C GLY A 213 -6.45 -6.51 -9.51
N ALA A 214 -7.69 -6.08 -9.28
CA ALA A 214 -8.80 -6.97 -8.96
C ALA A 214 -9.13 -7.92 -10.13
N ILE A 215 -9.14 -7.41 -11.37
CA ILE A 215 -9.32 -8.21 -12.58
C ILE A 215 -8.23 -9.27 -12.68
N TYR A 216 -6.96 -8.90 -12.46
CA TYR A 216 -5.85 -9.84 -12.46
C TYR A 216 -6.01 -10.94 -11.40
N LEU A 217 -6.43 -10.59 -10.18
CA LEU A 217 -6.67 -11.56 -9.11
C LEU A 217 -7.81 -12.52 -9.46
N VAL A 218 -8.93 -12.02 -9.99
CA VAL A 218 -10.07 -12.84 -10.43
C VAL A 218 -9.65 -13.76 -11.57
N TRP A 219 -8.92 -13.24 -12.56
CA TRP A 219 -8.41 -14.02 -13.69
C TRP A 219 -7.53 -15.18 -13.23
N ARG A 220 -6.63 -14.93 -12.27
CA ARG A 220 -5.74 -15.96 -11.73
C ARG A 220 -6.45 -16.98 -10.83
N TRP A 221 -7.54 -16.57 -10.18
CA TRP A 221 -8.32 -17.45 -9.31
C TRP A 221 -9.29 -18.35 -10.09
N ARG A 222 -10.12 -17.73 -10.96
CA ARG A 222 -11.14 -18.37 -11.77
C ARG A 222 -11.31 -17.61 -13.09
N PRO A 223 -10.63 -18.01 -14.17
CA PRO A 223 -10.57 -17.24 -15.40
C PRO A 223 -11.93 -17.07 -16.08
N TRP A 224 -12.90 -17.97 -15.87
CA TRP A 224 -14.24 -17.81 -16.44
C TRP A 224 -15.03 -16.64 -15.82
N LEU A 225 -14.75 -16.27 -14.56
CA LEU A 225 -15.40 -15.13 -13.90
C LEU A 225 -14.99 -13.80 -14.51
N THR A 226 -13.90 -13.75 -15.29
CA THR A 226 -13.50 -12.52 -15.97
C THR A 226 -14.50 -12.10 -17.05
N ALA A 227 -15.26 -13.06 -17.60
CA ALA A 227 -16.34 -12.75 -18.55
C ALA A 227 -17.47 -11.92 -17.92
N ALA A 228 -17.62 -11.93 -16.59
CA ALA A 228 -18.59 -11.11 -15.87
C ALA A 228 -18.08 -9.68 -15.60
N ILE A 229 -16.80 -9.39 -15.83
CA ILE A 229 -16.20 -8.06 -15.56
C ILE A 229 -16.89 -6.94 -16.32
N PRO A 230 -17.19 -7.03 -17.64
CA PRO A 230 -17.84 -5.94 -18.36
C PRO A 230 -19.20 -5.58 -17.75
N VAL A 231 -19.95 -6.59 -17.32
CA VAL A 231 -21.25 -6.40 -16.66
C VAL A 231 -21.09 -5.69 -15.32
N LEU A 232 -20.10 -6.08 -14.51
CA LEU A 232 -19.81 -5.44 -13.22
C LEU A 232 -19.32 -3.99 -13.38
N VAL A 233 -18.51 -3.71 -14.39
CA VAL A 233 -18.05 -2.33 -14.69
C VAL A 233 -19.24 -1.46 -15.11
N ILE A 234 -20.10 -1.96 -15.98
CA ILE A 234 -21.31 -1.23 -16.42
C ILE A 234 -22.25 -1.00 -15.23
N ALA A 235 -22.52 -2.03 -14.42
CA ALA A 235 -23.34 -1.91 -13.22
C ALA A 235 -22.75 -0.90 -12.22
N GLY A 236 -21.43 -0.93 -12.00
CA GLY A 236 -20.73 0.02 -11.15
C GLY A 236 -20.86 1.46 -11.65
N LEU A 237 -20.70 1.71 -12.95
CA LEU A 237 -20.91 3.03 -13.55
C LEU A 237 -22.36 3.49 -13.45
N LEU A 238 -23.32 2.57 -13.57
CA LEU A 238 -24.75 2.86 -13.48
C LEU A 238 -25.18 3.22 -12.04
N LEU A 239 -24.63 2.52 -11.05
CA LEU A 239 -24.93 2.72 -9.62
C LEU A 239 -24.09 3.84 -8.98
N ALA A 240 -22.99 4.26 -9.62
CA ALA A 240 -22.12 5.29 -9.09
C ALA A 240 -22.82 6.67 -9.05
N PRO A 241 -22.72 7.43 -7.94
CA PRO A 241 -23.19 8.81 -7.86
C PRO A 241 -22.65 9.68 -9.01
N ARG A 242 -23.44 10.70 -9.40
CA ARG A 242 -23.14 11.55 -10.59
C ARG A 242 -21.72 12.14 -10.55
N THR A 243 -21.24 12.51 -9.37
CA THR A 243 -19.88 13.02 -9.13
C THR A 243 -18.77 12.00 -9.45
N LEU A 244 -18.97 10.72 -9.12
CA LEU A 244 -18.05 9.63 -9.49
C LEU A 244 -18.13 9.31 -10.99
N ARG A 245 -19.34 9.39 -11.58
CA ARG A 245 -19.55 9.14 -13.00
C ARG A 245 -18.91 10.22 -13.87
N GLU A 246 -19.05 11.49 -13.51
CA GLU A 246 -18.39 12.62 -14.19
C GLU A 246 -16.87 12.46 -14.16
N ARG A 247 -16.31 11.98 -13.05
CA ARG A 247 -14.89 11.66 -12.93
C ARG A 247 -14.45 10.50 -13.79
N ALA A 248 -15.23 9.40 -13.82
CA ALA A 248 -14.94 8.27 -14.69
C ALA A 248 -14.97 8.67 -16.17
N ILE A 249 -15.93 9.51 -16.57
CA ILE A 249 -16.07 10.02 -17.94
C ILE A 249 -14.93 10.99 -18.29
N SER A 250 -14.47 11.82 -17.34
CA SER A 250 -13.37 12.76 -17.56
C SER A 250 -12.02 12.09 -17.85
N ILE A 251 -11.87 10.79 -17.55
CA ILE A 251 -10.69 9.99 -17.93
C ILE A 251 -10.64 9.79 -19.46
N VAL A 252 -11.82 9.63 -20.08
CA VAL A 252 -11.96 9.38 -21.51
C VAL A 252 -12.08 10.70 -22.30
N LYS A 253 -12.59 11.76 -21.67
CA LYS A 253 -12.70 13.10 -22.26
C LYS A 253 -12.08 14.14 -21.32
N PRO A 254 -10.76 14.40 -21.42
CA PRO A 254 -10.14 15.49 -20.68
C PRO A 254 -10.59 16.82 -21.31
N GLY A 255 -11.44 17.59 -20.62
CA GLY A 255 -11.78 18.96 -21.04
C GLY A 255 -13.28 19.32 -21.16
N ARG A 256 -14.18 18.64 -20.45
CA ARG A 256 -15.51 19.17 -20.16
C ARG A 256 -15.71 19.29 -18.66
#